data_AF-A0A1B7VE22-F1
#
_entry.id   AF-A0A1B7VE22-F1
#
_cell.length_a   1.000
_cell.length_b   1.000
_cell.length_c   1.000
_cell.angle_alpha   90.00
_cell.angle_beta   90.00
_cell.angle_gamma   90.00
#
_symmetry.space_group_name_H-M   'P 1'
#
loop_
_entity.id
_entity.type
_entity.pdbx_description
1 polymer ?
#
loop_
_entity_poly.entity_id
_entity_poly.type
_entity_poly.pdbx_seq_one_letter_code
_entity_poly.pdbx_strand_id
1 'polypeptide(L)'
;RSMRDLFKRLNNTGFDVDISTFSKANTHRSQEVFQKIYQQLNKLVQNKVHKKLHDKYAICPIDSTIITLTSKLLWVLGHHQVKLFSSLNLSTGSPEDNLINFGHDHDYKFGSSMMSNLPLDAVGVMDRGFAGLNFMQELVQKDKYFVVRIKNNWKLEFGAETGLIKIGSS
;
A
#
# COMPACT_ATOMS: atom_id res chain seq x y z
N ARG A 1 -9.67 22.71 -28.68
CA ARG A 1 -10.47 21.48 -28.93
C ARG A 1 -10.75 20.82 -27.59
N SER A 2 -12.03 20.68 -27.22
CA SER A 2 -12.41 20.10 -25.92
C SER A 2 -12.64 18.59 -26.00
N MET A 3 -12.64 17.89 -24.86
CA MET A 3 -13.06 16.49 -24.77
C MET A 3 -14.46 16.24 -25.37
N ARG A 4 -15.36 17.24 -25.30
CA ARG A 4 -16.71 17.12 -25.90
C ARG A 4 -16.67 17.02 -27.42
N ASP A 5 -15.75 17.76 -28.07
CA ASP A 5 -15.61 17.72 -29.53
C ASP A 5 -15.07 16.36 -30.02
N LEU A 6 -14.19 15.74 -29.22
CA LEU A 6 -13.66 14.42 -29.49
C LEU A 6 -14.76 13.34 -29.39
N PHE A 7 -15.56 13.37 -28.33
CA PHE A 7 -16.65 12.40 -28.12
C PHE A 7 -17.72 12.55 -29.21
N LYS A 8 -18.05 13.78 -29.61
CA LYS A 8 -18.98 14.03 -30.72
C LYS A 8 -18.48 13.42 -32.03
N ARG A 9 -17.17 13.52 -32.31
CA ARG A 9 -16.57 12.87 -33.49
C ARG A 9 -16.61 11.36 -33.41
N LEU A 10 -16.33 10.77 -32.24
CA LEU A 10 -16.35 9.32 -32.03
C LEU A 10 -17.76 8.74 -32.24
N ASN A 11 -18.78 9.38 -31.67
CA ASN A 11 -20.19 9.03 -31.86
C ASN A 11 -20.60 9.12 -33.33
N ASN A 12 -20.16 10.17 -34.04
CA ASN A 12 -20.42 10.31 -35.47
C ASN A 12 -19.71 9.26 -36.33
N THR A 13 -18.62 8.65 -35.85
CA THR A 13 -17.91 7.55 -36.52
C THR A 13 -18.43 6.17 -36.13
N GLY A 14 -19.55 6.08 -35.39
CA GLY A 14 -20.17 4.82 -34.99
C GLY A 14 -19.62 4.20 -33.71
N PHE A 15 -18.74 4.89 -32.99
CA PHE A 15 -18.30 4.48 -31.66
C PHE A 15 -19.17 5.16 -30.61
N ASP A 16 -20.08 4.41 -29.97
CA ASP A 16 -20.95 4.95 -28.93
C ASP A 16 -20.16 5.19 -27.63
N VAL A 17 -19.91 6.46 -27.33
CA VAL A 17 -19.17 6.94 -26.16
C VAL A 17 -19.98 8.02 -25.46
N ASP A 18 -20.37 7.73 -24.22
CA ASP A 18 -21.14 8.65 -23.38
C ASP A 18 -20.21 9.66 -22.67
N ILE A 19 -20.54 10.96 -22.76
CA ILE A 19 -19.84 12.08 -22.11
C ILE A 19 -20.10 12.13 -20.59
N SER A 20 -20.88 11.19 -20.04
CA SER A 20 -21.04 11.12 -18.59
C SER A 20 -19.67 11.10 -17.90
N THR A 21 -19.50 12.00 -16.93
CA THR A 21 -18.32 11.94 -16.07
C THR A 21 -18.33 10.58 -15.40
N PHE A 22 -17.15 9.97 -15.19
CA PHE A 22 -17.02 8.69 -14.50
C PHE A 22 -17.85 8.65 -13.20
N SER A 23 -17.91 9.77 -12.48
CA SER A 23 -18.77 9.98 -11.31
C SER A 23 -20.27 9.86 -11.59
N LYS A 24 -20.80 10.45 -12.69
CA LYS A 24 -22.22 10.36 -13.08
C LYS A 24 -22.58 8.97 -13.60
N ALA A 25 -21.64 8.31 -14.26
CA ALA A 25 -21.83 6.93 -14.72
C ALA A 25 -21.83 5.93 -13.54
N ASN A 26 -21.09 6.25 -12.48
CA ASN A 26 -21.00 5.44 -11.26
C ASN A 26 -22.16 5.60 -10.28
N THR A 27 -23.10 6.52 -10.48
CA THR A 27 -24.30 6.57 -9.62
C THR A 27 -25.21 5.36 -9.81
N HIS A 28 -25.09 4.64 -10.93
CA HIS A 28 -25.93 3.49 -11.26
C HIS A 28 -25.14 2.18 -11.40
N ARG A 29 -23.80 2.23 -11.41
CA ARG A 29 -22.95 1.05 -11.55
C ARG A 29 -22.59 0.50 -10.18
N SER A 30 -22.68 -0.83 -10.04
CA SER A 30 -22.20 -1.51 -8.83
C SER A 30 -20.68 -1.35 -8.68
N GLN A 31 -20.23 -1.17 -7.43
CA GLN A 31 -18.82 -1.16 -7.08
C GLN A 31 -18.12 -2.48 -7.39
N GLU A 32 -18.87 -3.58 -7.46
CA GLU A 32 -18.36 -4.91 -7.81
C GLU A 32 -17.65 -4.96 -9.16
N VAL A 33 -18.09 -4.14 -10.14
CA VAL A 33 -17.46 -4.10 -11.46
C VAL A 33 -16.03 -3.57 -11.34
N PHE A 34 -15.81 -2.55 -10.51
CA PHE A 34 -14.48 -2.00 -10.25
C PHE A 34 -13.60 -2.99 -9.50
N GLN A 35 -14.17 -3.68 -8.51
CA GLN A 35 -13.46 -4.72 -7.79
C GLN A 35 -13.04 -5.87 -8.73
N LYS A 36 -13.93 -6.31 -9.62
CA LYS A 36 -13.63 -7.33 -10.63
C LYS A 36 -12.53 -6.88 -11.60
N ILE A 37 -12.60 -5.65 -12.11
CA ILE A 37 -11.56 -5.09 -12.99
C ILE A 37 -10.22 -5.04 -12.25
N TYR A 38 -10.21 -4.54 -11.01
CA TYR A 38 -9.01 -4.49 -10.18
C TYR A 38 -8.39 -5.88 -9.96
N GLN A 39 -9.21 -6.87 -9.59
CA GLN A 39 -8.76 -8.25 -9.42
C GLN A 39 -8.23 -8.86 -10.72
N GLN A 40 -8.86 -8.59 -11.87
CA GLN A 40 -8.38 -9.05 -13.17
C GLN A 40 -7.04 -8.42 -13.53
N LEU A 41 -6.88 -7.10 -13.31
CA LEU A 41 -5.62 -6.41 -13.54
C LEU A 41 -4.51 -6.98 -12.65
N ASN A 42 -4.77 -7.21 -11.36
CA ASN A 42 -3.80 -7.83 -10.44
C ASN A 42 -3.36 -9.22 -10.93
N LYS A 43 -4.30 -10.06 -11.40
CA LYS A 43 -3.96 -11.38 -11.99
C LYS A 43 -3.09 -11.24 -13.24
N LEU A 44 -3.35 -10.25 -14.09
CA LEU A 44 -2.53 -10.00 -15.28
C LEU A 44 -1.11 -9.54 -14.93
N VAL A 45 -0.96 -8.74 -13.87
CA VAL A 45 0.35 -8.33 -13.35
C VAL A 45 1.14 -9.53 -12.83
N GLN A 46 0.49 -10.39 -12.02
CA GLN A 46 1.08 -11.63 -11.51
C GLN A 46 1.57 -12.57 -12.63
N ASN A 47 0.79 -12.69 -13.71
CA ASN A 47 1.13 -13.58 -14.82
C ASN A 47 2.34 -13.11 -15.65
N LYS A 48 2.66 -11.81 -15.64
CA LYS A 48 3.78 -11.25 -16.43
C LYS A 48 5.13 -11.38 -15.73
N VAL A 49 5.16 -11.59 -14.42
CA VAL A 49 6.39 -11.73 -13.64
C VAL A 49 6.66 -13.21 -13.43
N HIS A 50 7.30 -13.85 -14.41
CA HIS A 50 7.81 -15.21 -14.26
C HIS A 50 9.31 -15.18 -13.98
N LYS A 51 9.68 -15.79 -12.84
CA LYS A 51 10.98 -16.39 -12.54
C LYS A 51 12.20 -15.45 -12.54
N LYS A 52 12.48 -14.87 -11.38
CA LYS A 52 13.85 -14.82 -10.83
C LYS A 52 13.78 -15.36 -9.40
N LEU A 53 14.00 -16.66 -9.23
CA LEU A 53 15.26 -17.29 -8.83
C LEU A 53 15.60 -16.97 -7.36
N HIS A 54 15.40 -17.98 -6.51
CA HIS A 54 15.98 -18.15 -5.17
C HIS A 54 15.99 -16.92 -4.28
N ASP A 55 14.95 -16.74 -3.49
CA ASP A 55 15.15 -16.22 -2.14
C ASP A 55 14.30 -17.05 -1.19
N LYS A 56 14.92 -17.54 -0.12
CA LYS A 56 14.25 -18.18 1.02
C LYS A 56 13.14 -17.28 1.60
N TYR A 57 13.16 -16.00 1.23
CA TYR A 57 12.28 -14.96 1.75
C TYR A 57 11.67 -14.09 0.65
N ALA A 58 10.40 -13.74 0.79
CA ALA A 58 9.73 -12.76 -0.07
C ALA A 58 10.02 -11.33 0.43
N ILE A 59 10.73 -10.52 -0.35
CA ILE A 59 10.99 -9.12 0.04
C ILE A 59 9.76 -8.27 -0.26
N CYS A 60 9.17 -7.70 0.79
CA CYS A 60 7.91 -6.96 0.72
C CYS A 60 8.07 -5.54 1.27
N PRO A 61 8.45 -4.55 0.44
CA PRO A 61 8.36 -3.14 0.83
C PRO A 61 6.95 -2.77 1.24
N ILE A 62 6.84 -2.05 2.36
CA ILE A 62 5.60 -1.47 2.87
C ILE A 62 5.78 0.04 2.91
N ASP A 63 4.86 0.75 2.27
CA ASP A 63 4.83 2.21 2.29
C ASP A 63 3.40 2.71 2.44
N SER A 64 3.27 3.97 2.85
CA SER A 64 1.99 4.65 2.94
C SER A 64 1.91 5.83 1.97
N THR A 65 0.78 5.98 1.30
CA THR A 65 0.49 7.11 0.41
C THR A 65 -0.78 7.81 0.89
N ILE A 66 -0.72 9.15 0.99
CA ILE A 66 -1.90 9.96 1.28
C ILE A 66 -2.63 10.25 -0.03
N ILE A 67 -3.90 9.85 -0.09
CA ILE A 67 -4.81 10.11 -1.20
C ILE A 67 -5.81 11.17 -0.76
N THR A 68 -5.76 12.34 -1.37
CA THR A 68 -6.74 13.40 -1.13
C THR A 68 -8.11 12.98 -1.66
N LEU A 69 -9.12 13.08 -0.81
CA LEU A 69 -10.51 12.81 -1.19
C LEU A 69 -11.09 14.05 -1.88
N THR A 70 -11.85 13.86 -2.95
CA THR A 70 -12.50 14.96 -3.69
C THR A 70 -14.01 15.02 -3.45
N SER A 71 -14.57 14.06 -2.71
CA SER A 71 -16.00 14.01 -2.40
C SER A 71 -16.38 15.07 -1.37
N LYS A 72 -17.28 15.99 -1.76
CA LYS A 72 -17.85 17.01 -0.87
C LYS A 72 -18.54 16.40 0.36
N LEU A 73 -19.17 15.23 0.20
CA LEU A 73 -19.81 14.51 1.31
C LEU A 73 -18.78 14.09 2.37
N LEU A 74 -17.68 13.46 1.93
CA LEU A 74 -16.62 13.04 2.85
C LEU A 74 -15.98 14.24 3.56
N TRP A 75 -15.86 15.38 2.87
CA TRP A 75 -15.37 16.62 3.48
C TRP A 75 -16.31 17.17 4.55
N VAL A 76 -17.63 17.13 4.33
CA VAL A 76 -18.62 17.52 5.34
C VAL A 76 -18.53 16.60 6.57
N LEU A 77 -18.16 15.34 6.37
CA LEU A 77 -17.91 14.37 7.44
C LEU A 77 -16.52 14.49 8.08
N GLY A 78 -15.70 15.48 7.69
CA GLY A 78 -14.36 15.72 8.23
C GLY A 78 -13.25 14.85 7.61
N HIS A 79 -13.54 14.08 6.57
CA HIS A 79 -12.58 13.26 5.85
C HIS A 79 -12.11 13.95 4.57
N HIS A 80 -10.92 14.55 4.63
CA HIS A 80 -10.30 15.24 3.49
C HIS A 80 -9.27 14.39 2.76
N GLN A 81 -8.74 13.37 3.43
CA GLN A 81 -7.71 12.49 2.90
C GLN A 81 -7.84 11.10 3.52
N VAL A 82 -7.30 10.11 2.82
CA VAL A 82 -7.08 8.76 3.36
C VAL A 82 -5.62 8.40 3.22
N LYS A 83 -5.14 7.57 4.13
CA LYS A 83 -3.82 6.95 4.04
C LYS A 83 -4.00 5.52 3.53
N LEU A 84 -3.43 5.23 2.37
CA LEU A 84 -3.36 3.89 1.82
C LEU A 84 -1.99 3.31 2.17
N PHE A 85 -1.98 2.26 2.98
CA PHE A 85 -0.82 1.42 3.18
C PHE A 85 -0.84 0.32 2.14
N SER A 86 0.30 0.06 1.51
CA SER A 86 0.42 -0.99 0.51
C SER A 86 1.69 -1.77 0.72
N SER A 87 1.60 -3.09 0.56
CA SER A 87 2.76 -3.97 0.47
C SER A 87 2.90 -4.52 -0.94
N LEU A 88 4.12 -4.49 -1.46
CA LEU A 88 4.46 -5.01 -2.79
C LEU A 88 5.43 -6.18 -2.64
N ASN A 89 5.10 -7.35 -3.16
CA ASN A 89 6.09 -8.42 -3.27
C ASN A 89 7.00 -8.16 -4.47
N LEU A 90 8.29 -7.96 -4.23
CA LEU A 90 9.25 -7.62 -5.29
C LEU A 90 9.52 -8.80 -6.24
N SER A 91 9.30 -10.03 -5.79
CA SER A 91 9.53 -11.23 -6.60
C SER A 91 8.41 -11.43 -7.62
N THR A 92 7.16 -11.12 -7.24
CA THR A 92 5.98 -11.28 -8.11
C THR A 92 5.53 -9.98 -8.75
N GLY A 93 6.02 -8.83 -8.26
CA GLY A 93 5.53 -7.50 -8.64
C GLY A 93 4.06 -7.25 -8.27
N SER A 94 3.46 -8.08 -7.41
CA SER A 94 2.05 -7.95 -7.03
C SER A 94 1.87 -7.27 -5.68
N PRO A 95 0.85 -6.41 -5.53
CA PRO A 95 0.44 -5.95 -4.22
C PRO A 95 -0.05 -7.15 -3.39
N GLU A 96 0.52 -7.37 -2.21
CA GLU A 96 0.08 -8.47 -1.33
C GLU A 96 -1.00 -8.05 -0.36
N ASP A 97 -0.88 -6.83 0.18
CA ASP A 97 -1.84 -6.31 1.14
C ASP A 97 -2.03 -4.82 0.96
N ASN A 98 -3.24 -4.36 1.24
CA ASN A 98 -3.62 -2.95 1.18
C ASN A 98 -4.56 -2.62 2.34
N LEU A 99 -4.20 -1.60 3.12
CA LEU A 99 -5.01 -1.11 4.23
C LEU A 99 -5.36 0.36 4.01
N ILE A 100 -6.65 0.68 4.05
CA ILE A 100 -7.14 2.05 3.96
C ILE A 100 -7.44 2.56 5.36
N ASN A 101 -6.83 3.69 5.73
CA ASN A 101 -7.10 4.39 6.96
C ASN A 101 -7.64 5.80 6.67
N PHE A 102 -8.73 6.18 7.33
CA PHE A 102 -9.33 7.51 7.25
C PHE A 102 -8.80 8.48 8.33
N GLY A 103 -7.88 8.02 9.19
CA GLY A 103 -7.27 8.79 10.27
C GLY A 103 -5.94 9.47 9.90
N HIS A 104 -5.42 10.25 10.85
CA HIS A 104 -4.16 10.99 10.76
C HIS A 104 -3.01 10.33 11.54
N ASP A 105 -3.20 9.09 11.95
CA ASP A 105 -2.26 8.35 12.78
C ASP A 105 -0.91 8.07 12.09
N HIS A 106 0.12 7.90 12.92
CA HIS A 106 1.46 7.53 12.48
C HIS A 106 1.51 6.11 11.92
N ASP A 107 2.37 5.91 10.92
CA ASP A 107 2.45 4.70 10.11
C ASP A 107 2.72 3.42 10.90
N TYR A 108 3.58 3.51 11.93
CA TYR A 108 3.88 2.36 12.80
C TYR A 108 2.65 1.78 13.51
N LYS A 109 1.55 2.54 13.70
CA LYS A 109 0.32 2.01 14.32
C LYS A 109 -0.38 0.98 13.43
N PHE A 110 -0.13 1.02 12.13
CA PHE A 110 -0.72 0.13 11.13
C PHE A 110 0.26 -0.93 10.64
N GLY A 111 1.55 -0.80 10.97
CA GLY A 111 2.59 -1.75 10.60
C GLY A 111 2.26 -3.18 11.03
N SER A 112 1.72 -3.38 12.25
CA SER A 112 1.37 -4.72 12.75
C SER A 112 0.27 -5.38 11.92
N SER A 113 -0.71 -4.62 11.44
CA SER A 113 -1.76 -5.13 10.56
C SER A 113 -1.17 -5.58 9.22
N MET A 114 -0.35 -4.72 8.60
CA MET A 114 0.28 -5.03 7.32
C MET A 114 1.18 -6.26 7.42
N MET A 115 2.01 -6.34 8.47
CA MET A 115 2.94 -7.46 8.69
C MET A 115 2.24 -8.78 9.01
N SER A 116 1.05 -8.74 9.60
CA SER A 116 0.28 -9.94 9.93
C SER A 116 -0.30 -10.60 8.68
N ASN A 117 -0.62 -9.82 7.65
CA ASN A 117 -1.15 -10.31 6.38
C ASN A 117 -0.05 -10.82 5.43
N LEU A 118 1.22 -10.50 5.70
CA LEU A 118 2.33 -11.03 4.93
C LEU A 118 2.54 -12.53 5.17
N PRO A 119 3.01 -13.28 4.14
CA PRO A 119 3.48 -14.65 4.28
C PRO A 119 4.51 -14.83 5.41
N LEU A 120 4.63 -16.06 5.92
CA LEU A 120 5.59 -16.40 7.00
C LEU A 120 7.04 -16.18 6.59
N ASP A 121 7.34 -16.44 5.32
CA ASP A 121 8.64 -16.25 4.69
C ASP A 121 8.83 -14.82 4.14
N ALA A 122 7.92 -13.89 4.39
CA ALA A 122 8.09 -12.52 3.93
C ALA A 122 8.95 -11.68 4.88
N VAL A 123 9.77 -10.81 4.30
CA VAL A 123 10.54 -9.78 4.99
C VAL A 123 9.91 -8.43 4.69
N GLY A 124 9.33 -7.79 5.71
CA GLY A 124 8.77 -6.45 5.60
C GLY A 124 9.89 -5.40 5.54
N VAL A 125 9.98 -4.64 4.45
CA VAL A 125 10.96 -3.55 4.31
C VAL A 125 10.24 -2.21 4.50
N MET A 126 10.64 -1.46 5.51
CA MET A 126 9.92 -0.27 5.96
C MET A 126 10.82 0.94 6.13
N ASP A 127 10.20 2.11 5.96
CA ASP A 127 10.84 3.40 6.11
C ASP A 127 10.86 3.88 7.60
N ARG A 128 11.36 5.09 7.86
CA ARG A 128 11.51 5.63 9.23
C ARG A 128 10.19 5.97 9.94
N GLY A 129 9.09 6.11 9.19
CA GLY A 129 7.75 6.31 9.73
C GLY A 129 7.25 5.10 10.53
N PHE A 130 7.79 3.92 10.23
CA PHE A 130 7.47 2.65 10.90
C PHE A 130 8.40 2.33 12.07
N ALA A 131 9.45 3.12 12.34
CA ALA A 131 10.40 2.87 13.42
C ALA A 131 9.83 3.21 14.82
N GLY A 132 8.81 2.47 15.25
CA GLY A 132 8.24 2.50 16.61
C GLY A 132 8.77 1.34 17.46
N LEU A 133 9.24 1.62 18.67
CA LEU A 133 9.85 0.61 19.55
C LEU A 133 8.90 -0.55 19.86
N ASN A 134 7.69 -0.24 20.34
CA ASN A 134 6.69 -1.26 20.68
C ASN A 134 6.32 -2.13 19.47
N PHE A 135 6.21 -1.52 18.28
CA PHE A 135 5.94 -2.23 17.04
C PHE A 135 7.07 -3.20 16.68
N MET A 136 8.33 -2.76 16.73
CA MET A 136 9.46 -3.64 16.45
C MET A 136 9.59 -4.78 17.47
N GLN A 137 9.35 -4.50 18.76
CA GLN A 137 9.32 -5.54 19.79
C GLN A 137 8.22 -6.58 19.53
N GLU A 138 7.04 -6.14 19.10
CA GLU A 138 5.94 -7.02 18.69
C GLU A 138 6.36 -7.92 17.52
N LEU A 139 7.04 -7.39 16.50
CA LEU A 139 7.51 -8.19 15.36
C LEU A 139 8.53 -9.24 15.76
N VAL A 140 9.47 -8.90 16.66
CA VAL A 140 10.44 -9.86 17.20
C VAL A 140 9.74 -10.97 17.99
N GLN A 141 8.76 -10.62 18.84
CA GLN A 141 7.99 -11.60 19.60
C GLN A 141 7.16 -12.54 18.70
N LYS A 142 6.72 -12.04 17.54
CA LYS A 142 5.96 -12.79 16.54
C LYS A 142 6.83 -13.56 15.53
N ASP A 143 8.16 -13.56 15.72
CA ASP A 143 9.13 -14.18 14.79
C ASP A 143 8.93 -13.73 13.33
N LYS A 144 8.60 -12.45 13.13
CA LYS A 144 8.43 -11.83 11.80
C LYS A 144 9.75 -11.21 11.36
N TYR A 145 10.13 -11.46 10.10
CA TYR A 145 11.31 -10.84 9.51
C TYR A 145 11.02 -9.42 9.03
N PHE A 146 11.88 -8.46 9.38
CA PHE A 146 11.72 -7.08 8.94
C PHE A 146 13.06 -6.36 8.81
N VAL A 147 13.06 -5.33 7.96
CA VAL A 147 14.12 -4.33 7.83
C VAL A 147 13.47 -2.96 7.96
N VAL A 148 13.97 -2.13 8.87
CA VAL A 148 13.43 -0.78 9.07
C VAL A 148 14.54 0.24 9.13
N ARG A 149 14.34 1.37 8.45
CA ARG A 149 15.23 2.53 8.61
C ARG A 149 14.95 3.19 9.96
N ILE A 150 15.87 3.07 10.91
CA ILE A 150 15.75 3.75 12.21
C ILE A 150 15.84 5.28 12.09
N LYS A 151 15.31 5.99 13.09
CA LYS A 151 15.42 7.46 13.16
C LYS A 151 16.82 7.88 13.57
N ASN A 152 17.30 9.01 13.05
CA ASN A 152 18.66 9.51 13.31
C ASN A 152 18.92 9.85 14.79
N ASN A 153 17.87 10.09 15.58
CA ASN A 153 17.99 10.46 16.99
C ASN A 153 18.08 9.25 17.93
N TRP A 154 18.22 8.03 17.40
CA TRP A 154 18.33 6.82 18.21
C TRP A 154 19.79 6.55 18.56
N LYS A 155 20.04 6.21 19.82
CA LYS A 155 21.36 5.75 20.26
C LYS A 155 21.52 4.26 19.95
N LEU A 156 22.71 3.90 19.47
CA LEU A 156 23.12 2.54 19.18
C LEU A 156 24.25 2.16 20.12
N GLU A 157 24.09 1.05 20.84
CA GLU A 157 25.11 0.51 21.72
C GLU A 157 25.48 -0.90 21.28
N PHE A 158 26.77 -1.12 21.03
CA PHE A 158 27.26 -2.43 20.62
C PHE A 158 27.41 -3.34 21.84
N GLY A 159 26.71 -4.48 21.84
CA GLY A 159 26.85 -5.52 22.84
C GLY A 159 27.95 -6.50 22.44
N ALA A 160 29.20 -6.21 22.82
CA ALA A 160 30.40 -6.96 22.43
C ALA A 160 30.31 -8.48 22.68
N GLU A 161 29.58 -8.89 23.71
CA GLU A 161 29.40 -10.31 24.09
C GLU A 161 28.46 -11.08 23.16
N THR A 162 27.51 -10.39 22.53
CA THR A 162 26.48 -11.01 21.67
C THR A 162 26.69 -10.75 20.18
N GLY A 163 27.55 -9.77 19.85
CA GLY A 163 27.68 -9.25 18.49
C GLY A 163 26.46 -8.46 18.00
N LEU A 164 25.47 -8.22 18.86
CA LEU A 164 24.24 -7.49 18.52
C LEU A 164 24.36 -6.01 18.87
N ILE A 165 23.60 -5.17 18.17
CA ILE A 165 23.47 -3.74 18.46
C ILE A 165 22.16 -3.52 19.22
N LYS A 166 22.25 -2.98 20.43
CA LYS A 166 21.11 -2.45 21.17
C LYS A 166 20.67 -1.13 20.55
N ILE A 167 19.37 -1.01 20.34
CA ILE A 167 18.76 0.11 19.65
C ILE A 167 17.86 0.85 20.64
N GLY A 168 18.08 2.16 20.80
CA GLY A 168 17.27 2.99 21.70
C GLY A 168 17.68 2.90 23.17
N SER A 169 18.97 2.72 23.45
CA SER A 169 19.49 2.81 24.81
C SER A 169 19.22 4.20 25.41
N SER A 170 18.74 4.21 26.65
CA SER A 170 18.51 5.42 27.46
C SER A 170 19.85 6.06 27.83
#